data_AF-A0A291QYM3-F1
#
_entry.id   AF-A0A291QYM3-F1
#
_cell.length_a   1.000
_cell.length_b   1.000
_cell.length_c   1.000
_cell.angle_alpha   90.00
_cell.angle_beta   90.00
_cell.angle_gamma   90.00
#
_symmetry.space_group_name_H-M   'P 1'
#
loop_
_entity.id
_entity.type
_entity.pdbx_description
1 polymer ?
#
loop_
_entity_poly.entity_id
_entity_poly.type
_entity_poly.pdbx_seq_one_letter_code
_entity_poly.pdbx_strand_id
1 'polypeptide(L)' 'MPLHNYPGFDYAAADVAKFLRSSDLFTILLHDEEVIHFRPGSPDNFHSWLKRSNIPDMRIELAADTAQE' A
#
# COMPACT_ATOMS: atom_id res chain seq x y z
N MET A 1 -10.86 21.37 -7.91
CA MET A 1 -9.50 20.80 -7.98
C MET A 1 -9.50 19.50 -7.20
N PRO A 2 -9.18 18.34 -7.78
CA PRO A 2 -8.95 17.14 -6.96
C PRO A 2 -7.45 16.85 -6.89
N LEU A 3 -6.93 16.90 -5.66
CA LEU A 3 -5.57 16.53 -5.23
C LEU A 3 -5.65 15.17 -4.50
N HIS A 4 -5.94 14.09 -5.21
CA HIS A 4 -6.06 12.74 -4.61
C HIS A 4 -5.13 11.68 -5.22
N ASN A 5 -4.14 12.11 -5.99
CA ASN A 5 -3.14 11.21 -6.57
C ASN A 5 -1.80 11.47 -5.85
N TYR A 6 -1.12 10.41 -5.44
CA TYR A 6 0.24 10.54 -4.93
C TYR A 6 1.16 10.79 -6.12
N PRO A 7 2.08 11.79 -6.09
CA PRO A 7 2.96 12.05 -7.21
C PRO A 7 3.81 10.81 -7.53
N GLY A 8 3.61 10.24 -8.71
CA GLY A 8 4.23 8.96 -9.14
C GLY A 8 3.33 7.73 -9.02
N PHE A 9 2.12 7.87 -8.49
CA PHE A 9 1.10 6.83 -8.47
C PHE A 9 -0.15 7.35 -9.19
N ASP A 10 -0.45 6.76 -10.34
CA ASP A 10 -1.52 7.24 -11.23
C ASP A 10 -2.91 6.98 -10.65
N TYR A 11 -3.01 6.09 -9.66
CA TYR A 11 -4.28 5.62 -9.10
C TYR A 11 -4.63 6.33 -7.81
N ALA A 12 -5.93 6.48 -7.55
CA ALA A 12 -6.39 7.03 -6.28
C ALA A 12 -6.30 5.96 -5.19
N ALA A 13 -6.17 6.40 -3.94
CA ALA A 13 -6.18 5.50 -2.80
C ALA A 13 -7.50 4.72 -2.67
N ALA A 14 -8.60 5.28 -3.20
CA ALA A 14 -9.91 4.65 -3.22
C ALA A 14 -9.97 3.43 -4.18
N ASP A 15 -9.12 3.40 -5.19
CA ASP A 15 -8.99 2.25 -6.11
C ASP A 15 -8.10 1.15 -5.54
N VAL A 16 -7.39 1.43 -4.44
CA VAL A 16 -6.53 0.47 -3.76
C VAL A 16 -7.35 -0.39 -2.80
N ALA A 17 -7.49 -1.66 -3.12
CA ALA A 17 -8.15 -2.64 -2.26
C ALA A 17 -7.26 -3.03 -1.08
N LYS A 18 -5.99 -3.37 -1.34
CA LYS A 18 -5.03 -3.82 -0.32
C LYS A 18 -3.62 -3.36 -0.69
N PHE A 19 -2.76 -3.20 0.29
CA PHE A 19 -1.33 -3.00 0.04
C PHE A 19 -0.47 -3.99 0.82
N LEU A 20 0.72 -4.26 0.31
CA LEU A 20 1.71 -5.14 0.89
C LEU A 20 3.04 -4.40 0.89
N ARG A 21 3.57 -4.14 2.09
CA ARG A 21 4.90 -3.56 2.25
C ARG A 21 5.94 -4.68 2.35
N SER A 22 6.74 -4.86 1.31
CA SER A 22 8.03 -5.55 1.33
C SER A 22 9.15 -4.54 1.63
N SER A 23 10.26 -4.99 2.22
CA SER A 23 11.30 -4.15 2.83
C SER A 23 11.61 -2.85 2.06
N ASP A 24 11.79 -2.97 0.74
CA ASP A 24 12.02 -1.85 -0.17
C ASP A 24 11.02 -1.76 -1.33
N LEU A 25 9.89 -2.46 -1.25
CA LEU A 25 8.92 -2.54 -2.34
C LEU A 25 7.49 -2.55 -1.79
N PHE A 26 6.62 -1.75 -2.37
CA PHE A 26 5.20 -1.77 -2.04
C PHE A 26 4.45 -2.42 -3.18
N THR A 27 3.79 -3.53 -2.90
CA THR A 27 2.84 -4.15 -3.81
C THR A 27 1.45 -3.65 -3.47
N ILE A 28 0.72 -3.14 -4.44
CA ILE A 28 -0.57 -2.49 -4.28
C ILE A 28 -1.55 -3.29 -5.12
N LEU A 29 -2.61 -3.78 -4.50
CA LEU A 29 -3.68 -4.50 -5.16
C LEU A 29 -4.85 -3.52 -5.33
N LEU A 30 -5.24 -3.31 -6.58
CA LEU A 30 -6.40 -2.51 -6.93
C LEU A 30 -7.69 -3.32 -6.86
N HIS A 31 -8.82 -2.63 -6.78
CA HIS A 31 -10.16 -3.24 -6.88
C HIS A 31 -10.42 -3.90 -8.24
N ASP A 32 -9.70 -3.49 -9.28
CA ASP A 32 -9.74 -4.06 -10.63
C ASP A 32 -8.89 -5.35 -10.77
N GLU A 33 -8.51 -5.98 -9.64
CA GLU A 33 -7.61 -7.15 -9.57
C GLU A 33 -6.18 -6.90 -10.12
N GLU A 34 -5.87 -5.67 -10.49
CA GLU A 34 -4.54 -5.28 -10.94
C GLU A 34 -3.56 -5.14 -9.77
N VAL A 35 -2.36 -5.70 -9.93
CA VAL A 35 -1.28 -5.66 -8.93
C VAL A 35 -0.15 -4.76 -9.42
N ILE A 36 0.09 -3.69 -8.68
CA ILE A 36 1.11 -2.69 -9.00
C ILE A 36 2.27 -2.80 -8.01
N HIS A 37 3.48 -2.87 -8.55
CA HIS A 37 4.71 -2.81 -7.78
C HIS A 37 5.25 -1.39 -7.79
N PHE A 38 5.08 -0.67 -6.69
CA PHE A 38 5.58 0.68 -6.51
C PHE A 38 6.74 0.70 -5.53
N ARG A 39 7.83 1.36 -5.92
CA ARG A 39 9.00 1.56 -5.07
C ARG A 39 9.11 3.04 -4.70
N PRO A 40 8.51 3.48 -3.59
CA PRO A 40 8.64 4.86 -3.14
C PRO A 40 10.07 5.10 -2.67
N GLY A 41 10.65 6.26 -3.02
CA GLY A 41 11.91 6.71 -2.44
C GLY A 41 11.80 7.06 -0.95
N SER A 42 10.58 7.23 -0.45
CA SER A 42 10.29 7.46 0.98
C SER A 42 9.16 6.52 1.44
N PRO A 43 9.50 5.33 1.96
CA PRO A 43 8.54 4.32 2.37
C PRO A 43 7.57 4.83 3.45
N ASP A 44 8.04 5.66 4.38
CA ASP A 44 7.22 6.25 5.45
C ASP A 44 6.13 7.19 4.95
N ASN A 45 6.42 8.00 3.92
CA ASN A 45 5.42 8.89 3.32
C ASN A 45 4.32 8.09 2.62
N PHE A 46 4.72 7.06 1.87
CA PHE A 46 3.77 6.21 1.16
C PHE A 46 2.89 5.43 2.13
N HIS A 47 3.49 4.86 3.18
CA HIS A 47 2.76 4.17 4.25
C HIS A 47 1.78 5.08 4.99
N SER A 48 2.17 6.33 5.29
CA SER A 48 1.29 7.31 5.93
C SER A 48 0.10 7.69 5.05
N TRP A 49 0.30 7.79 3.73
CA TRP A 49 -0.75 8.06 2.76
C TRP A 49 -1.76 6.90 2.67
N LEU A 50 -1.27 5.66 2.64
CA LEU A 50 -2.09 4.45 2.65
C LEU A 50 -2.94 4.36 3.93
N LYS A 51 -2.32 4.58 5.10
CA LYS A 51 -3.03 4.63 6.40
C LYS A 51 -4.07 5.72 6.45
N ARG A 52 -3.76 6.92 5.96
CA ARG A 52 -4.71 8.04 5.91
C ARG A 52 -5.91 7.73 5.03
N SER A 53 -5.69 6.91 4.00
CA SER A 53 -6.72 6.46 3.06
C SER A 53 -7.49 5.23 3.56
N ASN A 54 -7.17 4.75 4.76
CA ASN A 54 -7.80 3.59 5.41
C ASN A 54 -7.65 2.28 4.61
N ILE A 55 -6.56 2.15 3.85
CA ILE A 55 -6.28 0.94 3.09
C ILE A 55 -5.68 -0.09 4.06
N PRO A 56 -6.16 -1.34 4.09
CA PRO A 56 -5.61 -2.39 4.95
C PRO A 56 -4.32 -2.99 4.39
N ASP A 57 -3.41 -3.36 5.30
CA ASP A 57 -2.13 -4.00 5.00
C ASP A 57 -2.29 -5.53 4.92
N MET A 58 -2.07 -6.11 3.74
CA MET A 58 -2.09 -7.55 3.50
C MET A 58 -1.04 -8.31 4.30
N ARG A 59 0.08 -7.66 4.69
CA ARG A 59 1.18 -8.33 5.39
C ARG A 59 0.89 -8.60 6.87
N ILE A 60 0.01 -7.81 7.49
CA ILE A 60 -0.21 -7.90 8.95
C ILE A 60 -0.89 -9.22 9.32
N GLU A 61 -1.62 -9.86 8.41
CA GLU A 61 -2.21 -11.18 8.67
C GLU A 61 -1.18 -12.32 8.72
N LEU A 62 -0.02 -12.19 8.05
CA LEU A 62 0.97 -13.29 7.99
C LEU A 62 2.07 -13.19 9.06
N ALA A 63 2.32 -12.00 9.61
CA ALA A 63 3.40 -11.79 10.58
C ALA A 63 2.99 -12.08 12.04
N ALA A 64 1.70 -12.28 12.31
CA ALA A 64 1.20 -12.56 13.66
C ALA A 64 1.32 -14.05 14.06
N ASP A 65 1.64 -14.94 13.10
CA ASP A 65 1.72 -16.40 13.34
C ASP A 65 3.17 -16.90 13.59
N THR A 66 4.18 -16.04 13.43
CA THR A 66 5.60 -16.41 13.65
C THR A 66 6.20 -15.82 14.93
N ALA A 67 5.37 -15.46 15.91
CA ALA A 67 5.81 -15.28 17.30
C ALA A 67 5.52 -16.57 18.07
N GLN A 68 6.08 -17.68 17.59
CA GLN A 68 6.25 -18.89 18.36
C GLN A 68 7.74 -19.13 18.51
N GLU A 69 8.27 -18.83 19.70
CA GLU A 69 9.31 -19.60 20.41
C GLU A 69 9.52 -19.00 21.81
#